data_AF-A0AAV5A0G1-F1
#
_entry.id   AF-A0AAV5A0G1-F1
#
_cell.length_a   1.000
_cell.length_b   1.000
_cell.length_c   1.000
_cell.angle_alpha   90.00
_cell.angle_beta   90.00
_cell.angle_gamma   90.00
#
_symmetry.space_group_name_H-M   'P 1'
#
loop_
_entity.id
_entity.type
_entity.pdbx_description
1 polymer ?
#
loop_
_entity_poly.entity_id
_entity_poly.type
_entity_poly.pdbx_seq_one_letter_code
_entity_poly.pdbx_strand_id
1 'polypeptide(L)'
;MSVPRPMARKRRPTRPILEQNLQLLKAVLALPMLSATLPASPPPSRSASPAPSLSSGRRKLPPQEADSLGQQVTTKRARTSLQHTDVHQSIPDVRSPRISPQSVRKEEVPVISLSSSVTTPSQPQILAVAPTPGAPETSSYSHRRGKPTTQEYSRFHDRYLGCGKLLKQSAQDRMRIPPESGRNRPNSSQLAHLGFIARIEAIDGLLNFAYSIWCKDMSEGRCHQSLWETLDAYTAWVRNRWEVSDARGDAQRAFVGLIRIIEAYVYARKASALNSSLSKSAGDIENANKQPEPNQISSLSPATSLGGSSQHSASNNSPALMNAAPPAIVTSRATPHGPAVSNSSSSSSGQPLNVPKSYFDAVQSAINYSQRSARNVSVAGVYLNLPILSRCYPKTYARILTCQLRIEEEYEADFDQDECSRPDSDPDHTPGPGEGPLMWPIALSTPQVDGLVWMLLLGRSMIREIAYPAGYRGMEGLQRKDAAR
;
A
#
# COMPACT_ATOMS: atom_id res chain seq x y z
N MET A 1 16.80 -36.54 14.10
CA MET A 1 16.15 -35.72 13.06
C MET A 1 14.64 -35.94 13.15
N SER A 2 13.91 -35.01 13.74
CA SER A 2 12.46 -35.10 13.94
C SER A 2 11.73 -34.76 12.64
N VAL A 3 10.97 -35.72 12.10
CA VAL A 3 10.14 -35.54 10.90
C VAL A 3 9.10 -34.45 11.15
N PRO A 4 8.99 -33.40 10.30
CA PRO A 4 8.01 -32.34 10.49
C PRO A 4 6.59 -32.90 10.36
N ARG A 5 5.75 -32.61 11.36
CA ARG A 5 4.33 -33.02 11.39
C ARG A 5 3.60 -32.36 10.20
N PRO A 6 2.86 -33.12 9.37
CA PRO A 6 2.11 -32.55 8.26
C PRO A 6 1.06 -31.56 8.79
N MET A 7 1.03 -30.35 8.23
CA MET A 7 0.05 -29.33 8.58
C MET A 7 -1.35 -29.86 8.29
N ALA A 8 -2.22 -29.86 9.31
CA ALA A 8 -3.60 -30.30 9.19
C ALA A 8 -4.31 -29.47 8.09
N ARG A 9 -4.71 -30.15 7.01
CA ARG A 9 -5.51 -29.54 5.94
C ARG A 9 -6.77 -28.95 6.57
N LYS A 10 -6.97 -27.64 6.43
CA LYS A 10 -8.21 -26.96 6.83
C LYS A 10 -9.39 -27.70 6.18
N ARG A 11 -10.27 -28.28 7.00
CA ARG A 11 -11.46 -28.98 6.53
C ARG A 11 -12.33 -28.00 5.75
N ARG A 12 -12.81 -28.42 4.57
CA ARG A 12 -13.77 -27.64 3.80
C ARG A 12 -15.00 -27.36 4.67
N PRO A 13 -15.52 -26.13 4.69
CA PRO A 13 -16.71 -25.81 5.47
C PRO A 13 -17.86 -26.72 5.04
N THR A 14 -18.54 -27.30 6.01
CA THR A 14 -19.70 -28.17 5.75
C THR A 14 -20.86 -27.32 5.24
N ARG A 15 -21.74 -27.90 4.43
CA ARG A 15 -22.96 -27.26 3.91
C ARG A 15 -23.74 -26.43 4.95
N PRO A 16 -24.00 -26.91 6.19
CA PRO A 16 -24.72 -26.10 7.19
C PRO A 16 -23.97 -24.83 7.61
N ILE A 17 -22.63 -24.86 7.67
CA ILE A 17 -21.82 -23.67 7.98
C ILE A 17 -21.92 -22.64 6.84
N LEU A 18 -21.95 -23.12 5.59
CA LEU A 18 -22.16 -22.27 4.42
C LEU A 18 -23.56 -21.64 4.43
N GLU A 19 -24.60 -22.39 4.74
CA GLU A 19 -25.97 -21.89 4.84
C GLU A 19 -26.12 -20.86 5.98
N GLN A 20 -25.48 -21.10 7.12
CA GLN A 20 -25.44 -20.15 8.25
C GLN A 20 -24.72 -18.84 7.87
N ASN A 21 -23.57 -18.93 7.21
CA ASN A 21 -22.84 -17.74 6.74
C ASN A 21 -23.65 -16.95 5.70
N LEU A 22 -24.40 -17.64 4.84
CA LEU A 22 -25.27 -17.02 3.84
C LEU A 22 -26.48 -16.34 4.51
N GLN A 23 -27.06 -16.93 5.56
CA GLN A 23 -28.09 -16.29 6.38
C GLN A 23 -27.57 -15.03 7.09
N LEU A 24 -26.35 -15.07 7.64
CA LEU A 24 -25.71 -13.90 8.23
C LEU A 24 -25.52 -12.76 7.21
N LEU A 25 -25.02 -13.08 6.01
CA LEU A 25 -24.88 -12.12 4.93
C LEU A 25 -26.23 -11.53 4.50
N LYS A 26 -27.28 -12.37 4.38
CA LYS A 26 -28.64 -11.93 4.10
C LYS A 26 -29.18 -11.01 5.19
N ALA A 27 -28.94 -11.31 6.46
CA ALA A 27 -29.38 -10.48 7.58
C ALA A 27 -28.67 -9.11 7.58
N VAL A 28 -27.37 -9.08 7.30
CA VAL A 28 -26.59 -7.83 7.20
C VAL A 28 -27.04 -6.98 6.00
N LEU A 29 -27.35 -7.61 4.86
CA LEU A 29 -27.87 -6.92 3.68
C LEU A 29 -29.33 -6.48 3.81
N ALA A 30 -30.11 -7.16 4.65
CA ALA A 30 -31.51 -6.84 4.93
C ALA A 30 -31.67 -5.76 6.00
N LEU A 31 -30.60 -5.40 6.73
CA LEU A 31 -30.61 -4.19 7.55
C LEU A 31 -30.83 -3.02 6.59
N PRO A 32 -31.87 -2.20 6.79
CA PRO A 32 -32.09 -1.02 5.97
C PRO A 32 -30.83 -0.16 6.09
N MET A 33 -30.07 -0.10 4.99
CA MET A 33 -28.97 0.83 4.83
C MET A 33 -29.46 2.18 5.33
N LEU A 34 -28.78 2.71 6.35
CA LEU A 34 -29.05 3.99 7.02
C LEU A 34 -29.93 4.91 6.17
N SER A 35 -31.15 5.18 6.67
CA SER A 35 -32.11 6.09 6.05
C SER A 35 -31.39 7.31 5.49
N ALA A 36 -31.58 7.60 4.20
CA ALA A 36 -30.98 8.74 3.48
C ALA A 36 -31.49 10.11 3.98
N THR A 37 -31.96 10.18 5.22
CA THR A 37 -32.32 11.41 5.90
C THR A 37 -31.05 11.97 6.53
N LEU A 38 -30.24 12.63 5.71
CA LEU A 38 -29.20 13.52 6.20
C LEU A 38 -29.86 14.49 7.21
N PRO A 39 -29.36 14.59 8.46
CA PRO A 39 -29.80 15.66 9.34
C PRO A 39 -29.60 17.00 8.63
N ALA A 40 -30.62 17.87 8.70
CA ALA A 40 -30.57 19.18 8.05
C ALA A 40 -29.25 19.88 8.39
N SER A 41 -28.54 20.32 7.36
CA SER A 41 -27.27 21.00 7.47
C SER A 41 -27.35 22.11 8.53
N PRO A 42 -26.38 22.22 9.46
CA PRO A 42 -26.36 23.32 10.40
C PRO A 42 -26.31 24.66 9.64
N PRO A 43 -26.95 25.72 10.15
CA PRO A 43 -26.96 27.01 9.49
C PRO A 43 -25.52 27.52 9.28
N PRO A 44 -25.25 28.22 8.15
CA PRO A 44 -23.93 28.73 7.84
C PRO A 44 -23.46 29.66 8.96
N SER A 45 -22.46 29.21 9.70
CA SER A 45 -21.80 29.99 10.73
C SER A 45 -21.06 31.14 10.04
N ARG A 46 -21.55 32.35 10.28
CA ARG A 46 -20.97 33.60 9.81
C ARG A 46 -19.51 33.69 10.27
N SER A 47 -18.62 33.74 9.31
CA SER A 47 -17.19 34.01 9.50
C SER A 47 -17.02 35.49 9.86
N ALA A 48 -17.06 35.80 11.16
CA ALA A 48 -16.57 37.06 11.68
C ALA A 48 -15.48 36.73 12.71
N SER A 49 -14.24 36.67 12.24
CA SER A 49 -13.08 36.82 13.11
C SER A 49 -12.02 37.65 12.38
N PRO A 50 -11.65 38.81 12.94
CA PRO A 50 -10.68 39.71 12.34
C PRO A 50 -9.26 39.22 12.63
N ALA A 51 -8.41 39.30 11.61
CA ALA A 51 -6.99 39.05 11.75
C ALA A 51 -6.31 40.21 12.50
N PRO A 52 -5.45 39.96 13.50
CA PRO A 52 -4.50 40.95 13.98
C PRO A 52 -3.26 40.93 13.08
N SER A 53 -3.01 42.08 12.45
CA SER A 53 -1.74 42.43 11.84
C SER A 53 -0.77 42.99 12.89
N LEU A 54 0.50 43.18 12.50
CA LEU A 54 1.60 43.85 13.20
C LEU A 54 2.43 42.88 14.08
N SER A 55 3.76 42.94 14.18
CA SER A 55 4.83 43.69 13.53
C SER A 55 6.13 43.13 14.14
N SER A 56 6.94 42.36 13.41
CA SER A 56 8.21 41.87 13.98
C SER A 56 9.32 42.87 13.69
N GLY A 57 9.60 43.69 14.71
CA GLY A 57 10.67 44.68 14.68
C GLY A 57 12.06 44.07 14.58
N ARG A 58 12.88 44.69 13.73
CA ARG A 58 14.34 44.57 13.73
C ARG A 58 14.89 45.17 15.03
N ARG A 59 15.45 44.36 15.93
CA ARG A 59 16.38 44.86 16.96
C ARG A 59 17.81 44.76 16.45
N LYS A 60 18.44 45.93 16.32
CA LYS A 60 19.91 46.10 16.23
C LYS A 60 20.52 45.78 17.59
N LEU A 61 21.62 45.03 17.60
CA LEU A 61 22.54 44.94 18.75
C LEU A 61 23.74 45.86 18.51
N PRO A 62 24.35 46.42 19.58
CA PRO A 62 25.49 47.33 19.50
C PRO A 62 26.84 46.59 19.34
N PRO A 63 27.89 47.27 18.86
CA PRO A 63 29.24 46.73 18.79
C PRO A 63 29.95 46.88 20.14
N GLN A 64 30.64 45.83 20.58
CA GLN A 64 31.59 45.92 21.69
C GLN A 64 32.93 45.32 21.25
N GLU A 65 33.97 46.09 21.54
CA GLU A 65 35.33 46.00 21.05
C GLU A 65 36.20 44.97 21.81
N ALA A 66 37.27 44.58 21.10
CA ALA A 66 38.64 44.34 21.54
C ALA A 66 39.00 43.10 22.39
N ASP A 67 39.99 42.40 21.81
CA ASP A 67 41.15 41.75 22.42
C ASP A 67 40.96 40.64 23.44
N SER A 68 41.38 39.43 23.05
CA SER A 68 42.59 38.82 23.63
C SER A 68 43.02 37.57 22.87
N LEU A 69 44.33 37.51 22.61
CA LEU A 69 45.09 36.40 22.08
C LEU A 69 44.92 35.12 22.91
N GLY A 70 44.95 33.97 22.23
CA GLY A 70 45.54 32.77 22.82
C GLY A 70 44.80 31.47 22.57
N GLN A 71 45.56 30.53 22.01
CA GLN A 71 45.52 29.11 22.30
C GLN A 71 44.60 28.20 21.46
N GLN A 72 45.30 27.47 20.60
CA GLN A 72 44.93 26.21 19.97
C GLN A 72 44.25 25.25 20.96
N VAL A 73 43.30 24.45 20.47
CA VAL A 73 43.25 22.97 20.63
C VAL A 73 41.97 22.40 19.97
N THR A 74 42.20 21.63 18.90
CA THR A 74 41.50 20.41 18.46
C THR A 74 40.00 20.35 18.09
N THR A 75 39.79 19.70 16.94
CA THR A 75 38.64 18.86 16.51
C THR A 75 37.39 19.51 15.91
N LYS A 76 36.87 18.78 14.91
CA LYS A 76 35.55 18.84 14.23
C LYS A 76 35.45 19.74 13.00
N ARG A 77 35.78 19.13 11.86
CA ARG A 77 35.43 19.63 10.52
C ARG A 77 33.99 19.23 10.20
N ALA A 78 33.05 20.13 10.45
CA ALA A 78 31.79 20.22 9.73
C ALA A 78 31.80 21.59 9.04
N ARG A 79 31.84 21.62 7.71
CA ARG A 79 31.70 22.86 6.94
C ARG A 79 30.61 22.68 5.89
N THR A 80 29.50 23.32 6.20
CA THR A 80 28.47 23.79 5.29
C THR A 80 29.04 24.88 4.37
N SER A 81 28.59 24.91 3.11
CA SER A 81 28.47 26.17 2.36
C SER A 81 27.45 26.00 1.23
N LEU A 82 26.21 26.40 1.54
CA LEU A 82 25.27 26.96 0.58
C LEU A 82 25.85 28.32 0.15
N GLN A 83 26.18 28.48 -1.13
CA GLN A 83 26.37 29.80 -1.72
C GLN A 83 25.12 30.14 -2.52
N HIS A 84 24.36 31.09 -1.98
CA HIS A 84 23.43 31.93 -2.70
C HIS A 84 24.25 32.82 -3.65
N THR A 85 23.92 32.82 -4.93
CA THR A 85 24.20 33.94 -5.82
C THR A 85 22.87 34.41 -6.39
N ASP A 86 22.37 35.51 -5.82
CA ASP A 86 21.41 36.39 -6.46
C ASP A 86 22.04 36.99 -7.71
N VAL A 87 21.41 36.77 -8.86
CA VAL A 87 21.66 37.56 -10.07
C VAL A 87 20.31 38.03 -10.59
N HIS A 88 20.10 39.34 -10.45
CA HIS A 88 19.11 40.09 -11.20
C HIS A 88 19.34 39.91 -12.70
N GLN A 89 18.37 39.34 -13.42
CA GLN A 89 18.20 39.58 -14.85
C GLN A 89 16.75 39.90 -15.17
N SER A 90 16.56 41.16 -15.53
CA SER A 90 15.40 41.73 -16.21
C SER A 90 15.11 41.00 -17.52
N ILE A 91 13.88 40.52 -17.65
CA ILE A 91 13.32 39.91 -18.87
C ILE A 91 12.93 41.04 -19.85
N PRO A 92 13.41 41.05 -21.10
CA PRO A 92 12.79 41.84 -22.15
C PRO A 92 11.58 41.11 -22.72
N ASP A 93 10.49 41.87 -22.81
CA ASP A 93 9.19 41.52 -23.36
C ASP A 93 9.31 41.27 -24.88
N VAL A 94 9.26 40.00 -25.30
CA VAL A 94 9.22 39.62 -26.72
C VAL A 94 7.83 39.12 -27.06
N ARG A 95 7.05 40.02 -27.65
CA ARG A 95 5.82 39.74 -28.39
C ARG A 95 6.08 38.67 -29.45
N SER A 96 5.29 37.61 -29.45
CA SER A 96 5.17 36.69 -30.59
C SER A 96 3.72 36.61 -31.08
N PRO A 97 3.51 36.43 -32.40
CA PRO A 97 2.27 36.77 -33.06
C PRO A 97 1.19 35.69 -32.93
N ARG A 98 -0.02 36.24 -32.85
CA ARG A 98 -1.34 35.63 -32.91
C ARG A 98 -1.50 34.76 -34.17
N ILE A 99 -1.75 33.47 -34.00
CA ILE A 99 -2.31 32.59 -35.04
C ILE A 99 -3.74 32.22 -34.62
N SER A 100 -4.65 32.42 -35.58
CA SER A 100 -6.11 32.31 -35.49
C SER A 100 -6.62 30.89 -35.16
N PRO A 101 -7.82 30.76 -34.59
CA PRO A 101 -8.40 29.46 -34.23
C PRO A 101 -9.02 28.76 -35.45
N GLN A 102 -8.64 27.50 -35.68
CA GLN A 102 -9.34 26.63 -36.62
C GLN A 102 -10.57 26.00 -35.96
N SER A 103 -11.71 26.35 -36.56
CA SER A 103 -12.98 25.63 -36.71
C SER A 103 -13.24 24.40 -35.82
N VAL A 104 -14.19 24.59 -34.91
CA VAL A 104 -14.91 23.56 -34.16
C VAL A 104 -15.73 22.71 -35.14
N ARG A 105 -15.36 21.44 -35.31
CA ARG A 105 -16.24 20.43 -35.90
C ARG A 105 -17.08 19.83 -34.77
N LYS A 106 -18.37 20.16 -34.74
CA LYS A 106 -19.38 19.51 -33.89
C LYS A 106 -19.42 18.03 -34.23
N GLU A 107 -19.07 17.19 -33.26
CA GLU A 107 -19.31 15.75 -33.30
C GLU A 107 -20.67 15.51 -32.62
N GLU A 108 -21.63 15.05 -33.40
CA GLU A 108 -22.97 14.70 -32.93
C GLU A 108 -22.90 13.48 -32.01
N VAL A 109 -23.50 13.61 -30.83
CA VAL A 109 -23.72 12.53 -29.88
C VAL A 109 -24.87 11.66 -30.41
N PRO A 110 -24.69 10.33 -30.59
CA PRO A 110 -25.82 9.47 -30.88
C PRO A 110 -26.68 9.32 -29.62
N VAL A 111 -27.92 9.80 -29.71
CA VAL A 111 -28.98 9.57 -28.72
C VAL A 111 -29.38 8.10 -28.79
N ILE A 112 -28.94 7.31 -27.80
CA ILE A 112 -29.42 5.94 -27.58
C ILE A 112 -30.75 6.04 -26.83
N SER A 113 -31.85 5.92 -27.56
CA SER A 113 -33.19 5.71 -27.00
C SER A 113 -33.28 4.30 -26.40
N LEU A 114 -33.24 4.20 -25.08
CA LEU A 114 -33.57 2.98 -24.34
C LEU A 114 -35.10 2.85 -24.23
N SER A 115 -35.70 2.21 -25.24
CA SER A 115 -37.07 1.70 -25.15
C SER A 115 -37.06 0.33 -24.49
N SER A 116 -37.65 0.27 -23.29
CA SER A 116 -37.85 -0.95 -22.50
C SER A 116 -38.96 -1.80 -23.12
N SER A 117 -38.62 -2.92 -23.75
CA SER A 117 -39.52 -4.06 -23.89
C SER A 117 -38.84 -5.32 -23.35
N VAL A 118 -39.29 -5.73 -22.16
CA VAL A 118 -38.91 -6.98 -21.53
C VAL A 118 -39.50 -8.12 -22.36
N THR A 119 -38.67 -8.80 -23.13
CA THR A 119 -38.98 -10.12 -23.68
C THR A 119 -38.01 -11.11 -23.05
N THR A 120 -38.57 -12.06 -22.32
CA THR A 120 -37.90 -13.15 -21.61
C THR A 120 -37.04 -13.98 -22.58
N PRO A 121 -35.69 -14.02 -22.45
CA PRO A 121 -34.91 -14.97 -23.21
C PRO A 121 -34.97 -16.34 -22.53
N SER A 122 -35.52 -17.30 -23.26
CA SER A 122 -35.42 -18.74 -23.00
C SER A 122 -33.95 -19.12 -22.81
N GLN A 123 -33.67 -19.85 -21.72
CA GLN A 123 -32.35 -20.43 -21.43
C GLN A 123 -31.80 -21.18 -22.63
N PRO A 124 -30.60 -20.87 -23.14
CA PRO A 124 -29.88 -21.77 -24.02
C PRO A 124 -29.47 -22.99 -23.19
N GLN A 125 -30.02 -24.16 -23.53
CA GLN A 125 -29.53 -25.42 -23.02
C GLN A 125 -28.09 -25.60 -23.49
N ILE A 126 -27.16 -25.62 -22.53
CA ILE A 126 -25.77 -26.00 -22.77
C ILE A 126 -25.79 -27.50 -23.08
N LEU A 127 -25.85 -27.83 -24.37
CA LEU A 127 -25.58 -29.18 -24.84
C LEU A 127 -24.11 -29.48 -24.54
N ALA A 128 -23.87 -30.46 -23.66
CA ALA A 128 -22.56 -31.02 -23.40
C ALA A 128 -22.03 -31.61 -24.71
N VAL A 129 -21.15 -30.87 -25.39
CA VAL A 129 -20.40 -31.39 -26.54
C VAL A 129 -19.45 -32.46 -26.00
N ALA A 130 -19.68 -33.70 -26.42
CA ALA A 130 -18.80 -34.81 -26.10
C ALA A 130 -17.39 -34.51 -26.62
N PRO A 131 -16.33 -34.81 -25.84
CA PRO A 131 -14.96 -34.55 -26.24
C PRO A 131 -14.66 -35.31 -27.53
N THR A 132 -14.30 -34.58 -28.59
CA THR A 132 -13.92 -35.16 -29.87
C THR A 132 -12.60 -35.93 -29.69
N PRO A 133 -12.59 -37.27 -29.86
CA PRO A 133 -11.36 -38.05 -29.76
C PRO A 133 -10.54 -37.80 -31.02
N GLY A 134 -9.38 -37.13 -30.90
CA GLY A 134 -8.43 -36.95 -32.00
C GLY A 134 -7.85 -35.56 -32.20
N ALA A 135 -8.17 -34.57 -31.35
CA ALA A 135 -7.42 -33.32 -31.36
C ALA A 135 -6.01 -33.57 -30.79
N PRO A 136 -4.92 -33.19 -31.48
CA PRO A 136 -3.58 -33.41 -30.98
C PRO A 136 -3.40 -32.66 -29.65
N GLU A 137 -3.01 -33.38 -28.60
CA GLU A 137 -2.70 -32.86 -27.26
C GLU A 137 -1.40 -32.04 -27.26
N THR A 138 -1.29 -31.03 -28.14
CA THR A 138 -0.08 -30.22 -28.31
C THR A 138 -0.03 -29.00 -27.40
N SER A 139 -0.84 -28.93 -26.34
CA SER A 139 -0.50 -28.00 -25.25
C SER A 139 0.67 -28.60 -24.50
N SER A 140 1.89 -28.26 -24.93
CA SER A 140 3.11 -28.51 -24.20
C SER A 140 2.92 -27.99 -22.78
N TYR A 141 2.53 -28.87 -21.86
CA TYR A 141 2.37 -28.52 -20.46
C TYR A 141 3.72 -28.00 -19.98
N SER A 142 3.79 -26.70 -19.74
CA SER A 142 5.00 -26.08 -19.20
C SER A 142 5.37 -26.83 -17.92
N HIS A 143 6.59 -27.34 -17.85
CA HIS A 143 7.08 -28.04 -16.68
C HIS A 143 6.98 -27.11 -15.47
N ARG A 144 6.09 -27.45 -14.54
CA ARG A 144 5.95 -26.74 -13.27
C ARG A 144 7.28 -26.80 -12.53
N ARG A 145 7.83 -25.64 -12.17
CA ARG A 145 9.12 -25.49 -11.50
C ARG A 145 9.04 -26.01 -10.06
N GLY A 146 7.85 -25.96 -9.48
CA GLY A 146 7.62 -26.28 -8.09
C GLY A 146 7.98 -25.10 -7.18
N LYS A 147 7.69 -25.27 -5.89
CA LYS A 147 7.91 -24.22 -4.89
C LYS A 147 9.41 -24.03 -4.64
N PRO A 148 9.96 -22.80 -4.81
CA PRO A 148 11.34 -22.52 -4.45
C PRO A 148 11.62 -22.84 -2.97
N THR A 149 12.83 -23.31 -2.72
CA THR A 149 13.37 -23.53 -1.39
C THR A 149 13.62 -22.20 -0.68
N THR A 150 13.69 -22.22 0.65
CA THR A 150 14.03 -21.03 1.46
C THR A 150 15.38 -20.41 1.04
N GLN A 151 16.37 -21.24 0.68
CA GLN A 151 17.67 -20.77 0.23
C GLN A 151 17.59 -20.05 -1.11
N GLU A 152 16.76 -20.54 -2.05
CA GLU A 152 16.53 -19.88 -3.33
C GLU A 152 15.85 -18.53 -3.14
N TYR A 153 14.83 -18.43 -2.28
CA TYR A 153 14.22 -17.14 -1.95
C TYR A 153 15.23 -16.13 -1.39
N SER A 154 16.17 -16.56 -0.54
CA SER A 154 17.23 -15.67 -0.06
C SER A 154 18.15 -15.19 -1.19
N ARG A 155 18.53 -16.08 -2.11
CA ARG A 155 19.33 -15.71 -3.29
C ARG A 155 18.59 -14.73 -4.20
N PHE A 156 17.28 -14.95 -4.41
CA PHE A 156 16.45 -14.02 -5.17
C PHE A 156 16.38 -12.65 -4.50
N HIS A 157 16.16 -12.61 -3.19
CA HIS A 157 16.19 -11.34 -2.44
C HIS A 157 17.49 -10.56 -2.72
N ASP A 158 18.65 -11.18 -2.56
CA ASP A 158 19.93 -10.49 -2.70
C ASP A 158 20.18 -10.01 -4.15
N ARG A 159 19.86 -10.86 -5.13
CA ARG A 159 19.96 -10.53 -6.56
C ARG A 159 19.08 -9.33 -6.91
N TYR A 160 17.78 -9.44 -6.63
CA TYR A 160 16.78 -8.43 -7.02
C TYR A 160 16.92 -7.13 -6.24
N LEU A 161 17.38 -7.19 -4.99
CA LEU A 161 17.75 -6.00 -4.23
C LEU A 161 18.94 -5.28 -4.88
N GLY A 162 19.94 -6.02 -5.36
CA GLY A 162 21.07 -5.49 -6.12
C GLY A 162 20.64 -4.81 -7.40
N CYS A 163 19.84 -5.49 -8.22
CA CYS A 163 19.27 -4.94 -9.46
C CYS A 163 18.45 -3.68 -9.22
N GLY A 164 17.56 -3.69 -8.22
CA GLY A 164 16.74 -2.53 -7.86
C GLY A 164 17.56 -1.30 -7.49
N LYS A 165 18.66 -1.48 -6.75
CA LYS A 165 19.59 -0.38 -6.39
C LYS A 165 20.25 0.23 -7.62
N LEU A 166 20.75 -0.61 -8.53
CA LEU A 166 21.42 -0.16 -9.74
C LEU A 166 20.46 0.57 -10.70
N LEU A 167 19.25 0.02 -10.91
CA LEU A 167 18.19 0.65 -11.70
C LEU A 167 17.76 2.00 -11.12
N LYS A 168 17.54 2.06 -9.81
CA LYS A 168 17.21 3.31 -9.12
C LYS A 168 18.30 4.36 -9.31
N GLN A 169 19.57 3.98 -9.18
CA GLN A 169 20.69 4.90 -9.36
C GLN A 169 20.75 5.41 -10.80
N SER A 170 20.69 4.52 -11.79
CA SER A 170 20.68 4.88 -13.22
C SER A 170 19.52 5.84 -13.55
N ALA A 171 18.32 5.55 -13.05
CA ALA A 171 17.16 6.42 -13.24
C ALA A 171 17.40 7.83 -12.68
N GLN A 172 17.98 7.92 -11.47
CA GLN A 172 18.31 9.21 -10.86
C GLN A 172 19.38 9.97 -11.64
N ASP A 173 20.42 9.28 -12.10
CA ASP A 173 21.52 9.89 -12.81
C ASP A 173 21.04 10.43 -14.16
N ARG A 174 20.26 9.66 -14.93
CA ARG A 174 19.61 10.15 -16.16
C ARG A 174 18.70 11.35 -15.95
N MET A 175 17.94 11.38 -14.85
CA MET A 175 17.06 12.51 -14.52
C MET A 175 17.83 13.75 -14.04
N ARG A 176 19.07 13.60 -13.57
CA ARG A 176 19.90 14.72 -13.10
C ARG A 176 20.65 15.42 -14.20
N ILE A 177 20.90 14.77 -15.34
CA ILE A 177 21.64 15.36 -16.47
C ILE A 177 20.94 16.67 -16.87
N PRO A 178 21.55 17.83 -16.57
CA PRO A 178 20.99 19.11 -16.98
C PRO A 178 21.00 19.15 -18.52
N PRO A 179 20.07 19.87 -19.15
CA PRO A 179 20.27 20.22 -20.56
C PRO A 179 21.57 21.03 -20.63
N GLU A 180 22.66 20.40 -21.08
CA GLU A 180 23.97 21.05 -21.14
C GLU A 180 23.85 22.38 -21.88
N SER A 181 24.38 23.43 -21.28
CA SER A 181 24.36 24.81 -21.80
C SER A 181 25.28 25.01 -23.03
N GLY A 182 25.81 23.93 -23.61
CA GLY A 182 26.78 23.96 -24.70
C GLY A 182 26.14 23.95 -26.09
N ARG A 183 26.94 24.27 -27.11
CA ARG A 183 26.57 24.26 -28.55
C ARG A 183 25.98 22.94 -29.06
N ASN A 184 26.15 21.84 -28.32
CA ASN A 184 25.60 20.52 -28.64
C ASN A 184 24.41 20.16 -27.75
N ARG A 185 23.46 21.09 -27.57
CA ARG A 185 22.24 20.82 -26.81
C ARG A 185 21.48 19.67 -27.50
N PRO A 186 21.20 18.55 -26.82
CA PRO A 186 20.45 17.46 -27.41
C PRO A 186 19.09 17.98 -27.89
N ASN A 187 18.65 17.48 -29.04
CA ASN A 187 17.36 17.83 -29.60
C ASN A 187 16.26 17.51 -28.56
N SER A 188 15.20 18.32 -28.50
CA SER A 188 14.11 18.15 -27.52
C SER A 188 13.53 16.73 -27.51
N SER A 189 13.49 16.07 -28.67
CA SER A 189 13.09 14.66 -28.82
C SER A 189 14.00 13.69 -28.06
N GLN A 190 15.33 13.89 -28.12
CA GLN A 190 16.29 13.05 -27.38
C GLN A 190 16.15 13.23 -25.87
N LEU A 191 15.96 14.47 -25.40
CA LEU A 191 15.70 14.72 -23.98
C LEU A 191 14.40 14.06 -23.51
N ALA A 192 13.33 14.11 -24.31
CA ALA A 192 12.08 13.43 -24.01
C ALA A 192 12.25 11.90 -23.96
N HIS A 193 13.05 11.35 -24.87
CA HIS A 193 13.39 9.92 -24.93
C HIS A 193 14.18 9.50 -23.68
N LEU A 194 15.24 10.22 -23.31
CA LEU A 194 16.01 9.94 -22.09
C LEU A 194 15.16 10.03 -20.83
N GLY A 195 14.27 11.02 -20.75
CA GLY A 195 13.32 11.15 -19.64
C GLY A 195 12.31 10.01 -19.57
N PHE A 196 11.88 9.47 -20.71
CA PHE A 196 11.07 8.25 -20.77
C PHE A 196 11.84 7.02 -20.26
N ILE A 197 13.06 6.79 -20.76
CA ILE A 197 13.90 5.67 -20.32
C ILE A 197 14.19 5.73 -18.82
N ALA A 198 14.53 6.90 -18.28
CA ALA A 198 14.78 7.08 -16.85
C ALA A 198 13.54 6.74 -15.99
N ARG A 199 12.34 7.07 -16.48
CA ARG A 199 11.08 6.71 -15.81
C ARG A 199 10.77 5.22 -15.88
N ILE A 200 11.13 4.55 -16.98
CA ILE A 200 11.03 3.09 -17.10
C ILE A 200 12.01 2.41 -16.14
N GLU A 201 13.27 2.84 -16.08
CA GLU A 201 14.27 2.34 -15.12
C GLU A 201 13.79 2.50 -13.67
N ALA A 202 13.14 3.62 -13.35
CA ALA A 202 12.56 3.86 -12.04
C ALA A 202 11.48 2.83 -11.66
N ILE A 203 10.56 2.50 -12.60
CA ILE A 203 9.55 1.45 -12.39
C ILE A 203 10.20 0.09 -12.32
N ASP A 204 11.09 -0.27 -13.23
CA ASP A 204 11.76 -1.58 -13.20
C ASP A 204 12.48 -1.77 -11.85
N GLY A 205 13.19 -0.74 -11.37
CA GLY A 205 13.78 -0.74 -10.04
C GLY A 205 12.75 -0.96 -8.92
N LEU A 206 11.55 -0.36 -9.03
CA LEU A 206 10.45 -0.56 -8.08
C LEU A 206 9.97 -2.01 -8.09
N LEU A 207 9.80 -2.61 -9.27
CA LEU A 207 9.42 -4.03 -9.41
C LEU A 207 10.46 -4.94 -8.75
N ASN A 208 11.75 -4.69 -8.99
CA ASN A 208 12.86 -5.43 -8.40
C ASN A 208 12.89 -5.30 -6.86
N PHE A 209 12.71 -4.10 -6.31
CA PHE A 209 12.63 -3.92 -4.85
C PHE A 209 11.42 -4.65 -4.25
N ALA A 210 10.24 -4.48 -4.82
CA ALA A 210 9.03 -5.14 -4.33
C ALA A 210 9.18 -6.67 -4.36
N TYR A 211 9.73 -7.21 -5.44
CA TYR A 211 9.98 -8.65 -5.57
C TYR A 211 11.02 -9.13 -4.55
N SER A 212 12.12 -8.38 -4.35
CA SER A 212 13.13 -8.75 -3.36
C SER A 212 12.55 -8.83 -1.95
N ILE A 213 11.74 -7.86 -1.53
CA ILE A 213 11.10 -7.84 -0.20
C ILE A 213 10.09 -8.99 -0.09
N TRP A 214 9.33 -9.26 -1.15
CA TRP A 214 8.45 -10.43 -1.18
C TRP A 214 9.22 -11.74 -1.02
N CYS A 215 10.35 -11.94 -1.72
CA CYS A 215 11.21 -13.11 -1.54
C CYS A 215 11.71 -13.24 -0.10
N LYS A 216 12.09 -12.12 0.54
CA LYS A 216 12.50 -12.10 1.95
C LYS A 216 11.38 -12.57 2.87
N ASP A 217 10.17 -12.07 2.66
CA ASP A 217 8.99 -12.51 3.42
C ASP A 217 8.70 -14.01 3.23
N MET A 218 8.81 -14.51 2.00
CA MET A 218 8.59 -15.92 1.69
C MET A 218 9.67 -16.83 2.30
N SER A 219 10.92 -16.37 2.34
CA SER A 219 12.03 -17.11 2.96
C SER A 219 11.84 -17.29 4.47
N GLU A 220 11.33 -16.26 5.17
CA GLU A 220 11.17 -16.28 6.63
C GLU A 220 9.76 -16.65 7.09
N GLY A 221 8.80 -16.75 6.17
CA GLY A 221 7.40 -17.03 6.49
C GLY A 221 6.71 -15.93 7.31
N ARG A 222 7.20 -14.69 7.25
CA ARG A 222 6.64 -13.53 7.97
C ARG A 222 6.77 -12.26 7.14
N CYS A 223 5.88 -11.29 7.38
CA CYS A 223 5.91 -9.99 6.72
C CYS A 223 6.85 -9.02 7.45
N HIS A 224 7.85 -8.48 6.75
CA HIS A 224 8.78 -7.48 7.28
C HIS A 224 8.26 -6.06 7.06
N GLN A 225 7.44 -5.57 7.99
CA GLN A 225 6.82 -4.24 7.88
C GLN A 225 7.85 -3.13 7.65
N SER A 226 8.99 -3.16 8.34
CA SER A 226 10.06 -2.17 8.18
C SER A 226 10.67 -2.14 6.78
N LEU A 227 10.83 -3.29 6.11
CA LEU A 227 11.31 -3.33 4.73
C LEU A 227 10.28 -2.71 3.79
N TRP A 228 9.01 -3.03 3.97
CA TRP A 228 7.94 -2.43 3.17
C TRP A 228 7.75 -0.93 3.41
N GLU A 229 8.11 -0.40 4.58
CA GLU A 229 8.15 1.05 4.83
C GLU A 229 9.25 1.74 4.03
N THR A 230 10.42 1.11 3.84
CA THR A 230 11.47 1.67 2.97
C THR A 230 11.03 1.76 1.51
N LEU A 231 10.15 0.85 1.07
CA LEU A 231 9.57 0.86 -0.26
C LEU A 231 8.61 2.05 -0.45
N ASP A 232 7.83 2.42 0.56
CA ASP A 232 6.81 3.50 0.46
C ASP A 232 7.43 4.82 -0.04
N ALA A 233 8.60 5.20 0.48
CA ALA A 233 9.30 6.42 0.07
C ALA A 233 9.76 6.35 -1.39
N TYR A 234 10.23 5.18 -1.83
CA TYR A 234 10.65 5.00 -3.23
C TYR A 234 9.44 4.97 -4.17
N THR A 235 8.36 4.28 -3.80
CA THR A 235 7.12 4.25 -4.60
C THR A 235 6.52 5.63 -4.75
N ALA A 236 6.49 6.44 -3.68
CA ALA A 236 6.05 7.84 -3.74
C ALA A 236 6.92 8.67 -4.70
N TRP A 237 8.25 8.45 -4.68
CA TRP A 237 9.16 9.11 -5.62
C TRP A 237 8.89 8.70 -7.08
N VAL A 238 8.76 7.40 -7.35
CA VAL A 238 8.45 6.89 -8.70
C VAL A 238 7.11 7.45 -9.18
N ARG A 239 6.09 7.39 -8.33
CA ARG A 239 4.75 7.92 -8.62
C ARG A 239 4.77 9.39 -9.00
N ASN A 240 5.42 10.24 -8.20
CA ASN A 240 5.50 11.68 -8.48
C ASN A 240 6.14 11.96 -9.84
N ARG A 241 7.12 11.15 -10.29
CA ARG A 241 7.75 11.30 -11.61
C ARG A 241 6.83 10.92 -12.77
N TRP A 242 5.89 10.01 -12.53
CA TRP A 242 4.92 9.59 -13.54
C TRP A 242 3.67 10.47 -13.55
N GLU A 243 3.25 11.02 -12.42
CA GLU A 243 2.09 11.91 -12.33
C GLU A 243 2.41 13.35 -12.80
N VAL A 244 3.61 13.87 -12.51
CA VAL A 244 4.00 15.25 -12.88
C VAL A 244 4.35 15.37 -14.36
N SER A 245 4.93 14.33 -14.94
CA SER A 245 5.31 14.35 -16.35
C SER A 245 4.10 13.93 -17.16
N ASP A 246 3.50 14.84 -17.92
CA ASP A 246 2.36 14.61 -18.82
C ASP A 246 2.47 13.26 -19.53
N ALA A 247 1.96 12.20 -18.91
CA ALA A 247 2.05 10.85 -19.42
C ALA A 247 1.22 10.82 -20.70
N ARG A 248 1.90 10.78 -21.85
CA ARG A 248 1.22 10.93 -23.14
C ARG A 248 0.63 9.60 -23.52
N GLY A 249 -0.70 9.57 -23.63
CA GLY A 249 -1.45 8.42 -24.09
C GLY A 249 -1.75 7.38 -23.01
N ASP A 250 -2.60 6.43 -23.38
CA ASP A 250 -3.17 5.47 -22.43
C ASP A 250 -2.14 4.42 -21.99
N ALA A 251 -1.16 4.11 -22.83
CA ALA A 251 -0.08 3.20 -22.47
C ALA A 251 0.77 3.76 -21.32
N GLN A 252 1.25 5.00 -21.43
CA GLN A 252 2.03 5.61 -20.33
C GLN A 252 1.18 5.79 -19.06
N ARG A 253 -0.10 6.14 -19.21
CA ARG A 253 -1.02 6.23 -18.06
C ARG A 253 -1.23 4.88 -17.37
N ALA A 254 -1.19 3.76 -18.10
CA ALA A 254 -1.27 2.42 -17.51
C ALA A 254 -0.17 2.15 -16.47
N PHE A 255 1.02 2.76 -16.62
CA PHE A 255 2.07 2.68 -15.60
C PHE A 255 1.73 3.42 -14.31
N VAL A 256 0.95 4.50 -14.36
CA VAL A 256 0.40 5.14 -13.15
C VAL A 256 -0.53 4.15 -12.44
N GLY A 257 -1.39 3.46 -13.18
CA GLY A 257 -2.24 2.40 -12.66
C GLY A 257 -1.44 1.25 -12.05
N LEU A 258 -0.34 0.84 -12.70
CA LEU A 258 0.56 -0.20 -12.18
C LEU A 258 1.22 0.22 -10.86
N ILE A 259 1.73 1.45 -10.76
CA ILE A 259 2.34 1.94 -9.51
C ILE A 259 1.30 1.94 -8.39
N ARG A 260 0.07 2.40 -8.68
CA ARG A 260 -1.03 2.42 -7.72
C ARG A 260 -1.44 1.01 -7.29
N ILE A 261 -1.53 0.05 -8.21
CA ILE A 261 -1.88 -1.31 -7.84
C ILE A 261 -0.79 -1.95 -6.97
N ILE A 262 0.49 -1.74 -7.28
CA ILE A 262 1.60 -2.22 -6.44
C ILE A 262 1.50 -1.64 -5.02
N GLU A 263 1.25 -0.32 -4.88
CA GLU A 263 1.01 0.29 -3.56
C GLU A 263 -0.18 -0.39 -2.84
N ALA A 264 -1.26 -0.70 -3.56
CA ALA A 264 -2.43 -1.35 -2.99
C ALA A 264 -2.09 -2.74 -2.41
N TYR A 265 -1.33 -3.55 -3.15
CA TYR A 265 -0.86 -4.87 -2.71
C TYR A 265 0.07 -4.76 -1.48
N VAL A 266 1.01 -3.80 -1.48
CA VAL A 266 1.88 -3.56 -0.32
C VAL A 266 1.07 -3.23 0.93
N TYR A 267 0.06 -2.37 0.83
CA TYR A 267 -0.80 -2.04 1.97
C TYR A 267 -1.71 -3.20 2.39
N ALA A 268 -2.25 -3.97 1.43
CA ALA A 268 -3.03 -5.17 1.75
C ALA A 268 -2.20 -6.18 2.55
N ARG A 269 -0.93 -6.39 2.16
CA ARG A 269 0.00 -7.27 2.85
C ARG A 269 0.33 -6.78 4.27
N LYS A 270 0.57 -5.47 4.46
CA LYS A 270 0.74 -4.86 5.79
C LYS A 270 -0.51 -5.08 6.68
N ALA A 271 -1.71 -4.86 6.13
CA ALA A 271 -2.96 -5.08 6.85
C ALA A 271 -3.16 -6.55 7.24
N SER A 272 -2.90 -7.49 6.32
CA SER A 272 -3.02 -8.92 6.56
C SER A 272 -2.07 -9.42 7.66
N ALA A 273 -0.83 -8.92 7.65
CA ALA A 273 0.15 -9.22 8.69
C ALA A 273 -0.29 -8.72 10.08
N LEU A 274 -0.77 -7.48 10.16
CA LEU A 274 -1.29 -6.92 11.42
C LEU A 274 -2.52 -7.68 11.90
N ASN A 275 -3.49 -7.98 11.03
CA ASN A 275 -4.68 -8.74 11.38
C ASN A 275 -4.32 -10.14 11.91
N SER A 276 -3.30 -10.77 11.34
CA SER A 276 -2.79 -12.06 11.83
C SER A 276 -2.18 -11.96 13.23
N SER A 277 -1.48 -10.86 13.55
CA SER A 277 -0.99 -10.62 14.91
C SER A 277 -2.10 -10.24 15.90
N LEU A 278 -3.07 -9.43 15.47
CA LEU A 278 -4.22 -9.02 16.28
C LEU A 278 -5.08 -10.21 16.66
N SER A 279 -5.33 -11.14 15.73
CA SER A 279 -6.07 -12.36 16.02
C SER A 279 -5.41 -13.23 17.08
N LYS A 280 -4.07 -13.26 17.15
CA LYS A 280 -3.34 -13.96 18.22
C LYS A 280 -3.47 -13.23 19.55
N SER A 281 -3.21 -11.92 19.54
CA SER A 281 -3.30 -11.07 20.73
C SER A 281 -4.71 -11.04 21.33
N ALA A 282 -5.76 -11.10 20.50
CA ALA A 282 -7.14 -11.18 20.97
C ALA A 282 -7.40 -12.48 21.74
N GLY A 283 -6.86 -13.60 21.27
CA GLY A 283 -6.91 -14.87 21.98
C GLY A 283 -6.14 -14.83 23.31
N ASP A 284 -4.99 -14.16 23.35
CA ASP A 284 -4.22 -14.00 24.59
C ASP A 284 -4.96 -13.14 25.63
N ILE A 285 -5.61 -12.06 25.18
CA ILE A 285 -6.45 -11.20 26.04
C ILE A 285 -7.66 -12.00 26.56
N GLU A 286 -8.31 -12.79 25.71
CA GLU A 286 -9.43 -13.65 26.12
C GLU A 286 -8.97 -14.70 27.15
N ASN A 287 -7.80 -15.31 26.95
CA ASN A 287 -7.23 -16.29 27.88
C ASN A 287 -6.83 -15.66 29.22
N ALA A 288 -6.27 -14.44 29.20
CA ALA A 288 -5.92 -13.69 30.39
C ALA A 288 -7.15 -13.33 31.22
N ASN A 289 -8.27 -12.98 30.57
CA ASN A 289 -9.53 -12.69 31.25
C ASN A 289 -10.26 -13.94 31.76
N LYS A 290 -9.97 -15.13 31.20
CA LYS A 290 -10.52 -16.41 31.65
C LYS A 290 -9.75 -17.04 32.81
N GLN A 291 -8.53 -16.58 33.11
CA GLN A 291 -7.80 -17.04 34.29
C GLN A 291 -8.63 -16.64 35.51
N PRO A 292 -9.21 -17.61 36.26
CA PRO A 292 -9.97 -17.30 37.45
C PRO A 292 -9.03 -16.54 38.39
N GLU A 293 -9.46 -15.37 38.85
CA GLU A 293 -8.82 -14.67 39.98
C GLU A 293 -8.38 -15.74 40.99
N PRO A 294 -7.07 -15.94 41.21
CA PRO A 294 -6.60 -17.02 42.06
C PRO A 294 -7.24 -16.78 43.42
N ASN A 295 -8.21 -17.64 43.77
CA ASN A 295 -9.04 -17.54 44.96
C ASN A 295 -8.21 -16.98 46.12
N GLN A 296 -8.41 -15.71 46.46
CA GLN A 296 -7.91 -15.10 47.70
C GLN A 296 -8.71 -15.64 48.90
N ILE A 297 -9.01 -16.94 48.91
CA ILE A 297 -9.67 -17.66 49.98
C ILE A 297 -8.69 -18.75 50.44
N SER A 298 -7.61 -18.36 51.12
CA SER A 298 -6.83 -19.19 52.05
C SER A 298 -5.71 -18.38 52.72
N SER A 299 -6.08 -17.39 53.53
CA SER A 299 -5.20 -16.88 54.60
C SER A 299 -5.98 -16.44 55.85
N LEU A 300 -7.12 -17.08 56.13
CA LEU A 300 -7.62 -17.16 57.50
C LEU A 300 -6.88 -18.31 58.20
N SER A 301 -5.68 -18.03 58.71
CA SER A 301 -5.15 -18.80 59.84
C SER A 301 -5.73 -18.22 61.15
N PRO A 302 -6.17 -19.08 62.09
CA PRO A 302 -6.73 -18.66 63.36
C PRO A 302 -5.64 -18.20 64.35
N ALA A 303 -6.02 -17.30 65.27
CA ALA A 303 -5.18 -16.70 66.29
C ALA A 303 -4.63 -17.70 67.34
N THR A 304 -3.35 -17.58 67.70
CA THR A 304 -2.68 -17.74 69.03
C THR A 304 -1.15 -17.71 68.77
N SER A 305 -0.22 -17.13 69.53
CA SER A 305 -0.17 -16.42 70.81
C SER A 305 1.23 -15.76 70.96
N LEU A 306 1.30 -14.62 71.68
CA LEU A 306 2.41 -14.09 72.52
C LEU A 306 3.86 -13.95 72.01
N GLY A 307 4.36 -12.70 72.06
CA GLY A 307 5.62 -12.39 72.78
C GLY A 307 6.68 -11.52 72.08
N GLY A 308 6.85 -10.27 72.54
CA GLY A 308 8.14 -9.52 72.53
C GLY A 308 8.23 -8.31 71.58
N SER A 309 7.90 -7.09 72.04
CA SER A 309 8.82 -5.95 72.32
C SER A 309 9.96 -5.76 71.30
N SER A 310 10.10 -4.62 70.59
CA SER A 310 10.60 -3.35 71.16
C SER A 310 10.47 -2.15 70.19
N GLN A 311 9.97 -1.03 70.74
CA GLN A 311 10.30 0.41 70.56
C GLN A 311 11.05 0.93 69.31
N HIS A 312 10.47 1.94 68.65
CA HIS A 312 10.87 3.38 68.65
C HIS A 312 10.06 4.15 67.58
N SER A 313 9.14 5.06 67.97
CA SER A 313 9.30 6.53 68.11
C SER A 313 9.18 7.31 66.78
N ALA A 314 8.02 7.95 66.54
CA ALA A 314 7.80 9.42 66.46
C ALA A 314 7.82 9.95 64.99
N SER A 315 7.01 10.89 64.49
CA SER A 315 5.98 11.79 65.06
C SER A 315 5.27 12.56 63.93
N ASN A 316 3.97 12.86 64.11
CA ASN A 316 3.27 14.13 63.85
C ASN A 316 3.29 14.82 62.45
N ASN A 317 2.13 14.98 61.80
CA ASN A 317 1.19 16.12 62.00
C ASN A 317 0.14 16.24 60.87
N SER A 318 -1.12 16.41 61.25
CA SER A 318 -2.25 16.94 60.44
C SER A 318 -2.32 18.49 60.61
N PRO A 319 -3.20 19.29 59.94
CA PRO A 319 -4.67 19.18 60.03
C PRO A 319 -5.50 19.53 58.77
N ALA A 320 -6.80 19.27 58.91
CA ALA A 320 -7.93 19.49 58.00
C ALA A 320 -8.38 20.96 57.88
N LEU A 321 -9.21 21.27 56.89
CA LEU A 321 -10.29 22.27 57.00
C LEU A 321 -11.38 22.14 55.91
N MET A 322 -12.56 22.62 56.31
CA MET A 322 -13.93 22.48 55.78
C MET A 322 -14.27 23.39 54.60
N ASN A 323 -15.37 23.07 53.88
CA ASN A 323 -16.51 23.97 53.53
C ASN A 323 -17.44 23.24 52.54
N ALA A 324 -18.73 22.99 52.82
CA ALA A 324 -19.89 23.90 52.96
C ALA A 324 -20.49 24.39 51.63
N ALA A 325 -21.78 24.03 51.41
CA ALA A 325 -22.64 24.36 50.26
C ALA A 325 -23.16 25.81 50.27
N PRO A 326 -23.85 26.26 49.18
CA PRO A 326 -25.28 26.60 49.31
C PRO A 326 -26.16 26.27 48.05
N PRO A 327 -27.50 26.50 48.09
CA PRO A 327 -28.50 25.82 47.25
C PRO A 327 -29.11 26.67 46.11
N ALA A 328 -29.87 26.05 45.19
CA ALA A 328 -31.32 26.28 44.98
C ALA A 328 -31.88 25.94 43.56
N ILE A 329 -33.20 25.70 43.55
CA ILE A 329 -34.24 25.88 42.49
C ILE A 329 -34.56 24.71 41.51
N VAL A 330 -35.53 23.89 41.95
CA VAL A 330 -36.80 23.50 41.30
C VAL A 330 -37.00 23.83 39.80
N THR A 331 -37.23 22.81 38.97
CA THR A 331 -38.40 22.78 38.07
C THR A 331 -38.75 21.35 37.65
N SER A 332 -40.00 21.01 37.94
CA SER A 332 -40.71 19.77 37.67
C SER A 332 -41.12 19.68 36.20
N ARG A 333 -41.02 18.49 35.61
CA ARG A 333 -41.86 18.10 34.47
C ARG A 333 -42.26 16.64 34.59
N ALA A 334 -43.52 16.43 34.96
CA ALA A 334 -44.19 15.15 34.98
C ALA A 334 -44.33 14.60 33.55
N THR A 335 -44.05 13.31 33.36
CA THR A 335 -44.53 12.52 32.22
C THR A 335 -45.00 11.14 32.73
N PRO A 336 -46.01 10.53 32.09
CA PRO A 336 -46.89 9.56 32.72
C PRO A 336 -46.33 8.14 32.73
N HIS A 337 -46.73 7.40 33.76
CA HIS A 337 -46.50 5.97 33.96
C HIS A 337 -46.96 5.11 32.77
N GLY A 338 -45.99 4.43 32.15
CA GLY A 338 -46.23 3.18 31.40
C GLY A 338 -46.03 1.96 32.31
N PRO A 339 -46.72 0.84 32.05
CA PRO A 339 -46.71 -0.33 32.92
C PRO A 339 -45.31 -0.94 33.05
N ALA A 340 -44.93 -1.20 34.30
CA ALA A 340 -43.67 -1.81 34.68
C ALA A 340 -43.58 -3.25 34.13
N VAL A 341 -42.86 -3.40 33.01
CA VAL A 341 -42.30 -4.69 32.62
C VAL A 341 -41.13 -4.92 33.56
N SER A 342 -41.30 -5.85 34.49
CA SER A 342 -40.25 -6.37 35.38
C SER A 342 -39.22 -7.14 34.56
N ASN A 343 -38.41 -6.42 33.79
CA ASN A 343 -37.15 -6.90 33.28
C ASN A 343 -36.22 -7.04 34.48
N SER A 344 -36.02 -8.28 34.92
CA SER A 344 -34.89 -8.71 35.73
C SER A 344 -33.60 -8.47 34.95
N SER A 345 -33.20 -7.20 34.86
CA SER A 345 -31.86 -6.80 34.46
C SER A 345 -30.91 -7.27 35.55
N SER A 346 -30.44 -8.51 35.40
CA SER A 346 -29.20 -8.97 35.98
C SER A 346 -28.11 -8.00 35.53
N SER A 347 -27.91 -6.97 36.33
CA SER A 347 -26.80 -6.03 36.25
C SER A 347 -25.55 -6.82 36.58
N SER A 348 -25.11 -7.65 35.63
CA SER A 348 -23.75 -8.12 35.58
C SER A 348 -22.89 -6.86 35.59
N SER A 349 -22.29 -6.58 36.75
CA SER A 349 -21.28 -5.55 36.93
C SER A 349 -20.04 -5.99 36.16
N GLY A 350 -20.14 -5.92 34.83
CA GLY A 350 -19.06 -6.26 33.92
C GLY A 350 -17.92 -5.30 34.19
N GLN A 351 -16.88 -5.80 34.86
CA GLN A 351 -15.61 -5.10 34.96
C GLN A 351 -15.17 -4.72 33.54
N PRO A 352 -14.78 -3.46 33.28
CA PRO A 352 -14.34 -3.06 31.96
C PRO A 352 -13.13 -3.92 31.56
N LEU A 353 -13.22 -4.58 30.41
CA LEU A 353 -12.12 -5.36 29.84
C LEU A 353 -10.88 -4.47 29.66
N ASN A 354 -9.79 -4.81 30.33
CA ASN A 354 -8.53 -4.09 30.20
C ASN A 354 -7.83 -4.49 28.89
N VAL A 355 -8.09 -3.75 27.82
CA VAL A 355 -7.45 -3.96 26.51
C VAL A 355 -6.21 -3.06 26.39
N PRO A 356 -5.01 -3.61 26.12
CA PRO A 356 -3.80 -2.81 25.97
C PRO A 356 -3.92 -1.75 24.87
N LYS A 357 -3.41 -0.54 25.12
CA LYS A 357 -3.40 0.56 24.12
C LYS A 357 -2.74 0.15 22.80
N SER A 358 -1.68 -0.66 22.87
CA SER A 358 -0.98 -1.19 21.69
C SER A 358 -1.88 -2.02 20.76
N TYR A 359 -2.89 -2.70 21.31
CA TYR A 359 -3.87 -3.44 20.53
C TYR A 359 -4.73 -2.47 19.70
N PHE A 360 -5.21 -1.38 20.30
CA PHE A 360 -5.98 -0.36 19.59
C PHE A 360 -5.16 0.33 18.50
N ASP A 361 -3.90 0.69 18.79
CA ASP A 361 -3.01 1.31 17.81
C ASP A 361 -2.75 0.37 16.61
N ALA A 362 -2.62 -0.94 16.86
CA ALA A 362 -2.47 -1.96 15.82
C ALA A 362 -3.76 -2.15 15.00
N VAL A 363 -4.93 -2.16 15.63
CA VAL A 363 -6.24 -2.21 14.93
C VAL A 363 -6.39 -1.00 14.02
N GLN A 364 -6.12 0.20 14.53
CA GLN A 364 -6.23 1.44 13.75
C GLN A 364 -5.27 1.42 12.55
N SER A 365 -4.05 0.93 12.74
CA SER A 365 -3.07 0.78 11.67
C SER A 365 -3.53 -0.19 10.59
N ALA A 366 -4.10 -1.35 10.97
CA ALA A 366 -4.64 -2.32 10.04
C ALA A 366 -5.81 -1.74 9.21
N ILE A 367 -6.72 -0.99 9.85
CA ILE A 367 -7.82 -0.29 9.17
C ILE A 367 -7.27 0.73 8.17
N ASN A 368 -6.30 1.55 8.58
CA ASN A 368 -5.70 2.56 7.72
C ASN A 368 -5.03 1.94 6.48
N TYR A 369 -4.31 0.82 6.65
CA TYR A 369 -3.71 0.11 5.52
C TYR A 369 -4.76 -0.48 4.58
N SER A 370 -5.83 -1.09 5.12
CA SER A 370 -6.93 -1.62 4.32
C SER A 370 -7.61 -0.52 3.48
N GLN A 371 -7.90 0.63 4.08
CA GLN A 371 -8.49 1.78 3.38
C GLN A 371 -7.57 2.33 2.28
N ARG A 372 -6.27 2.46 2.56
CA ARG A 372 -5.28 2.90 1.56
C ARG A 372 -5.19 1.92 0.40
N SER A 373 -5.21 0.62 0.69
CA SER A 373 -5.21 -0.42 -0.32
C SER A 373 -6.44 -0.30 -1.25
N ALA A 374 -7.65 -0.26 -0.68
CA ALA A 374 -8.89 -0.14 -1.43
C ALA A 374 -8.92 1.13 -2.31
N ARG A 375 -8.48 2.27 -1.77
CA ARG A 375 -8.37 3.53 -2.53
C ARG A 375 -7.42 3.38 -3.72
N ASN A 376 -6.24 2.81 -3.51
CA ASN A 376 -5.26 2.64 -4.56
C ASN A 376 -5.72 1.65 -5.66
N VAL A 377 -6.47 0.60 -5.32
CA VAL A 377 -7.12 -0.26 -6.34
C VAL A 377 -8.12 0.51 -7.16
N SER A 378 -8.99 1.29 -6.52
CA SER A 378 -10.00 2.07 -7.21
C SER A 378 -9.37 3.04 -8.20
N VAL A 379 -8.31 3.75 -7.80
CA VAL A 379 -7.56 4.65 -8.68
C VAL A 379 -6.83 3.87 -9.78
N ALA A 380 -6.21 2.73 -9.44
CA ALA A 380 -5.49 1.92 -10.41
C ALA A 380 -6.39 1.43 -11.55
N GLY A 381 -7.62 0.99 -11.25
CA GLY A 381 -8.56 0.46 -12.24
C GLY A 381 -8.97 1.45 -13.33
N VAL A 382 -8.87 2.77 -13.06
CA VAL A 382 -9.10 3.82 -14.06
C VAL A 382 -8.02 3.80 -15.15
N TYR A 383 -6.78 3.54 -14.76
CA TYR A 383 -5.61 3.64 -15.65
C TYR A 383 -5.12 2.29 -16.18
N LEU A 384 -5.33 1.22 -15.42
CA LEU A 384 -4.87 -0.13 -15.73
C LEU A 384 -6.06 -1.10 -15.65
N ASN A 385 -6.60 -1.45 -16.82
CA ASN A 385 -7.69 -2.39 -16.99
C ASN A 385 -7.51 -3.20 -18.28
N LEU A 386 -8.29 -4.26 -18.44
CA LEU A 386 -8.18 -5.18 -19.59
C LEU A 386 -8.36 -4.48 -20.95
N PRO A 387 -9.32 -3.55 -21.15
CA PRO A 387 -9.40 -2.80 -22.40
C PRO A 387 -8.16 -1.97 -22.73
N ILE A 388 -7.54 -1.33 -21.73
CA ILE A 388 -6.28 -0.60 -21.95
C ILE A 388 -5.16 -1.57 -22.29
N LEU A 389 -5.06 -2.70 -21.60
CA LEU A 389 -4.07 -3.73 -21.91
C LEU A 389 -4.24 -4.31 -23.31
N SER A 390 -5.45 -4.66 -23.74
CA SER A 390 -5.66 -5.25 -25.07
C SER A 390 -5.27 -4.30 -26.20
N ARG A 391 -5.46 -2.99 -26.01
CA ARG A 391 -5.13 -1.97 -27.02
C ARG A 391 -3.67 -1.52 -26.95
N CYS A 392 -3.11 -1.34 -25.76
CA CYS A 392 -1.78 -0.74 -25.57
C CYS A 392 -0.67 -1.76 -25.32
N TYR A 393 -1.03 -2.97 -24.88
CA TYR A 393 -0.12 -4.05 -24.52
C TYR A 393 -0.66 -5.42 -25.01
N PRO A 394 -0.96 -5.57 -26.32
CA PRO A 394 -1.59 -6.77 -26.86
C PRO A 394 -0.82 -8.07 -26.57
N LYS A 395 0.52 -8.06 -26.53
CA LYS A 395 1.31 -9.26 -26.21
C LYS A 395 1.14 -9.65 -24.74
N THR A 396 1.24 -8.67 -23.86
CA THR A 396 0.99 -8.85 -22.41
C THR A 396 -0.45 -9.33 -22.17
N TYR A 397 -1.42 -8.76 -22.87
CA TYR A 397 -2.82 -9.17 -22.80
C TYR A 397 -3.05 -10.60 -23.29
N ALA A 398 -2.42 -11.01 -24.40
CA ALA A 398 -2.49 -12.40 -24.88
C ALA A 398 -1.95 -13.42 -23.87
N ARG A 399 -0.86 -13.08 -23.16
CA ARG A 399 -0.32 -13.90 -22.06
C ARG A 399 -1.30 -14.04 -20.89
N ILE A 400 -2.10 -13.00 -20.63
CA ILE A 400 -3.17 -13.05 -19.64
C ILE A 400 -4.25 -14.07 -20.02
N LEU A 401 -4.70 -14.03 -21.28
CA LEU A 401 -5.77 -14.91 -21.76
C LEU A 401 -5.35 -16.39 -21.83
N THR A 402 -4.07 -16.64 -22.01
CA THR A 402 -3.50 -18.00 -22.15
C THR A 402 -2.95 -18.56 -20.85
N CYS A 403 -3.05 -17.81 -19.74
CA CYS A 403 -2.54 -18.25 -18.45
C CYS A 403 -3.33 -19.46 -17.92
N GLN A 404 -2.61 -20.56 -17.68
CA GLN A 404 -3.16 -21.79 -17.11
C GLN A 404 -2.86 -21.94 -15.61
N LEU A 405 -2.07 -21.02 -15.04
CA LEU A 405 -1.72 -21.05 -13.63
C LEU A 405 -2.87 -20.55 -12.77
N ARG A 406 -2.90 -20.99 -11.52
CA ARG A 406 -3.86 -20.53 -10.51
C ARG A 406 -3.28 -19.41 -9.68
N ILE A 407 -4.15 -18.64 -9.04
CA ILE A 407 -3.71 -17.49 -8.24
C ILE A 407 -2.84 -17.95 -7.07
N GLU A 408 -3.10 -19.13 -6.51
CA GLU A 408 -2.31 -19.75 -5.44
C GLU A 408 -0.93 -20.23 -5.89
N GLU A 409 -0.67 -20.29 -7.21
CA GLU A 409 0.57 -20.76 -7.81
C GLU A 409 1.56 -19.60 -8.05
N GLU A 410 1.48 -18.52 -7.26
CA GLU A 410 2.43 -17.38 -7.30
C GLU A 410 3.91 -17.77 -7.18
N TYR A 411 4.22 -18.96 -6.64
CA TYR A 411 5.58 -19.47 -6.55
C TYR A 411 6.12 -20.02 -7.88
N GLU A 412 5.25 -20.32 -8.84
CA GLU A 412 5.60 -20.71 -10.21
C GLU A 412 5.94 -19.49 -11.09
N ALA A 413 5.61 -18.29 -10.61
CA ALA A 413 5.90 -17.04 -11.29
C ALA A 413 7.41 -16.80 -11.36
N ASP A 414 7.99 -17.00 -12.55
CA ASP A 414 9.43 -16.89 -12.75
C ASP A 414 9.83 -15.49 -13.23
N PHE A 415 10.38 -14.71 -12.30
CA PHE A 415 10.90 -13.38 -12.57
C PHE A 415 12.17 -13.42 -13.44
N ASP A 416 12.90 -14.54 -13.45
CA ASP A 416 14.11 -14.78 -14.25
C ASP A 416 13.81 -15.33 -15.65
N GLN A 417 12.71 -16.09 -15.84
CA GLN A 417 12.31 -16.63 -17.15
C GLN A 417 12.12 -15.50 -18.17
N ASP A 418 11.72 -14.35 -17.67
CA ASP A 418 11.66 -13.14 -18.46
C ASP A 418 13.07 -12.76 -18.97
N GLU A 419 14.15 -12.83 -18.18
CA GLU A 419 15.49 -12.35 -18.56
C GLU A 419 16.21 -13.18 -19.64
N CYS A 420 15.85 -14.46 -19.83
CA CYS A 420 16.62 -15.40 -20.65
C CYS A 420 16.43 -15.30 -22.17
N SER A 421 15.47 -14.51 -22.66
CA SER A 421 15.11 -14.47 -24.08
C SER A 421 15.34 -13.10 -24.68
N ARG A 422 16.58 -12.77 -25.03
CA ARG A 422 16.84 -11.64 -25.93
C ARG A 422 16.76 -12.12 -27.38
N PRO A 423 16.12 -11.33 -28.26
CA PRO A 423 16.11 -11.63 -29.69
C PRO A 423 17.49 -11.54 -30.34
N ASP A 424 18.45 -10.86 -29.71
CA ASP A 424 19.75 -10.56 -30.32
C ASP A 424 20.86 -11.58 -30.00
N SER A 425 20.66 -12.46 -29.00
CA SER A 425 21.74 -13.36 -28.53
C SER A 425 21.93 -14.62 -29.39
N ASP A 426 20.96 -14.96 -30.23
CA ASP A 426 21.07 -16.03 -31.20
C ASP A 426 19.98 -15.83 -32.27
N PRO A 427 20.31 -15.53 -33.55
CA PRO A 427 19.30 -15.29 -34.58
C PRO A 427 18.52 -16.57 -34.98
N ASP A 428 19.07 -17.76 -34.70
CA ASP A 428 18.45 -19.05 -35.00
C ASP A 428 17.71 -19.65 -33.81
N HIS A 429 18.06 -19.23 -32.59
CA HIS A 429 17.16 -19.45 -31.46
C HIS A 429 16.05 -18.41 -31.61
N THR A 430 14.81 -18.84 -31.72
CA THR A 430 13.66 -17.97 -31.48
C THR A 430 13.31 -18.11 -29.99
N PRO A 431 14.05 -17.51 -29.04
CA PRO A 431 13.59 -17.51 -27.67
C PRO A 431 12.45 -16.49 -27.64
N GLY A 432 11.24 -17.04 -27.64
CA GLY A 432 10.02 -16.26 -27.56
C GLY A 432 10.09 -15.26 -26.39
N PRO A 433 9.58 -14.04 -26.56
CA PRO A 433 9.67 -13.00 -25.55
C PRO A 433 8.92 -13.44 -24.29
N GLY A 434 9.65 -13.87 -23.26
CA GLY A 434 9.14 -14.13 -21.91
C GLY A 434 7.80 -14.88 -21.90
N GLU A 435 7.73 -16.07 -22.48
CA GLU A 435 6.48 -16.83 -22.69
C GLU A 435 5.89 -17.45 -21.41
N GLY A 436 6.32 -16.97 -20.24
CA GLY A 436 5.72 -17.40 -18.99
C GLY A 436 4.22 -17.04 -18.95
N PRO A 437 3.35 -17.94 -18.47
CA PRO A 437 1.94 -17.63 -18.22
C PRO A 437 1.83 -16.44 -17.27
N LEU A 438 0.96 -15.49 -17.60
CA LEU A 438 0.80 -14.26 -16.83
C LEU A 438 -0.62 -14.19 -16.29
N MET A 439 -0.81 -14.15 -14.98
CA MET A 439 -2.16 -14.01 -14.43
C MET A 439 -2.59 -12.54 -14.31
N TRP A 440 -3.84 -12.25 -14.65
CA TRP A 440 -4.52 -11.04 -14.20
C TRP A 440 -5.17 -11.33 -12.83
N PRO A 441 -4.70 -10.73 -11.74
CA PRO A 441 -5.27 -10.94 -10.42
C PRO A 441 -6.57 -10.14 -10.33
N ILE A 442 -7.69 -10.87 -10.35
CA ILE A 442 -9.03 -10.30 -10.46
C ILE A 442 -9.51 -9.65 -9.15
N ALA A 443 -8.88 -9.93 -7.99
CA ALA A 443 -9.28 -9.29 -6.74
C ALA A 443 -8.22 -9.37 -5.63
N LEU A 444 -8.06 -8.27 -4.88
CA LEU A 444 -7.39 -8.23 -3.56
C LEU A 444 -8.20 -8.90 -2.44
N SER A 445 -9.36 -9.47 -2.75
CA SER A 445 -10.36 -9.84 -1.75
C SER A 445 -10.05 -11.14 -1.00
N THR A 446 -9.16 -11.98 -1.52
CA THR A 446 -8.83 -13.26 -0.88
C THR A 446 -7.67 -13.08 0.11
N PRO A 447 -7.89 -13.21 1.43
CA PRO A 447 -6.83 -13.03 2.44
C PRO A 447 -5.73 -14.11 2.39
N GLN A 448 -5.89 -15.14 1.56
CA GLN A 448 -4.97 -16.27 1.46
C GLN A 448 -3.95 -16.14 0.32
N VAL A 449 -4.20 -15.26 -0.64
CA VAL A 449 -3.39 -15.17 -1.85
C VAL A 449 -3.08 -13.70 -2.08
N ASP A 450 -1.79 -13.39 -2.14
CA ASP A 450 -1.36 -12.00 -2.14
C ASP A 450 -1.42 -11.40 -3.53
N GLY A 451 -1.32 -12.15 -4.62
CA GLY A 451 -1.37 -11.70 -6.02
C GLY A 451 -0.23 -10.75 -6.44
N LEU A 452 0.64 -10.34 -5.51
CA LEU A 452 1.65 -9.31 -5.75
C LEU A 452 2.63 -9.73 -6.86
N VAL A 453 3.11 -10.97 -6.84
CA VAL A 453 4.11 -11.41 -7.84
C VAL A 453 3.54 -11.38 -9.25
N TRP A 454 2.27 -11.75 -9.43
CA TRP A 454 1.59 -11.63 -10.72
C TRP A 454 1.55 -10.19 -11.23
N MET A 455 1.36 -9.22 -10.33
CA MET A 455 1.42 -7.80 -10.69
C MET A 455 2.82 -7.32 -11.03
N LEU A 456 3.82 -7.84 -10.34
CA LEU A 456 5.20 -7.49 -10.62
C LEU A 456 5.63 -8.06 -11.99
N LEU A 457 5.20 -9.27 -12.34
CA LEU A 457 5.39 -9.85 -13.68
C LEU A 457 4.61 -9.11 -14.76
N LEU A 458 3.36 -8.70 -14.47
CA LEU A 458 2.59 -7.87 -15.39
C LEU A 458 3.36 -6.59 -15.72
N GLY A 459 3.90 -5.93 -14.69
CA GLY A 459 4.72 -4.75 -14.84
C GLY A 459 5.94 -4.98 -15.72
N ARG A 460 6.66 -6.09 -15.52
CA ARG A 460 7.80 -6.45 -16.38
C ARG A 460 7.40 -6.70 -17.82
N SER A 461 6.31 -7.42 -18.06
CA SER A 461 5.77 -7.66 -19.42
C SER A 461 5.41 -6.35 -20.11
N MET A 462 4.73 -5.43 -19.40
CA MET A 462 4.38 -4.10 -19.92
C MET A 462 5.63 -3.29 -20.28
N ILE A 463 6.65 -3.28 -19.42
CA ILE A 463 7.93 -2.59 -19.68
C ILE A 463 8.58 -3.11 -20.95
N ARG A 464 8.64 -4.44 -21.13
CA ARG A 464 9.27 -5.04 -22.32
C ARG A 464 8.57 -4.64 -23.59
N GLU A 465 7.25 -4.77 -23.60
CA GLU A 465 6.45 -4.53 -24.79
C GLU A 465 6.59 -3.10 -25.30
N ILE A 466 6.65 -2.11 -24.40
CA ILE A 466 6.68 -0.70 -24.79
C ILE A 466 8.09 -0.07 -24.80
N ALA A 467 8.95 -0.48 -23.87
CA ALA A 467 10.24 0.20 -23.67
C ALA A 467 11.36 -0.45 -24.48
N TYR A 468 11.33 -1.75 -24.77
CA TYR A 468 12.40 -2.40 -25.54
C TYR A 468 12.47 -1.88 -26.99
N PRO A 469 11.34 -1.70 -27.71
CA PRO A 469 11.35 -1.03 -29.01
C PRO A 469 11.85 0.41 -28.93
N ALA A 470 11.63 1.07 -27.78
CA ALA A 470 12.15 2.40 -27.50
C ALA A 470 13.63 2.40 -27.08
N GLY A 471 14.36 1.29 -27.12
CA GLY A 471 15.79 1.25 -26.79
C GLY A 471 16.11 1.01 -25.31
N TYR A 472 15.13 0.72 -24.46
CA TYR A 472 15.40 0.23 -23.11
C TYR A 472 16.09 -1.14 -23.17
N ARG A 473 17.11 -1.35 -22.33
CA ARG A 473 17.92 -2.58 -22.32
C ARG A 473 18.02 -3.25 -20.95
N GLY A 474 17.21 -2.81 -19.98
CA GLY A 474 17.25 -3.35 -18.62
C GLY A 474 18.61 -3.09 -17.94
N MET A 475 19.08 -4.08 -17.18
CA MET A 475 20.34 -4.04 -16.44
C MET A 475 21.59 -3.79 -17.31
N GLU A 476 21.55 -4.14 -18.59
CA GLU A 476 22.66 -3.91 -19.50
C GLU A 476 22.70 -2.48 -20.04
N GLY A 477 21.56 -1.79 -20.05
CA GLY A 477 21.45 -0.41 -20.50
C GLY A 477 21.76 0.62 -19.42
N LEU A 478 22.11 0.19 -18.20
CA LEU A 478 22.32 1.10 -17.09
C LEU A 478 23.44 2.08 -17.39
N GLN A 479 23.23 3.35 -17.06
CA GLN A 479 24.32 4.30 -16.99
C GLN A 479 25.23 3.89 -15.85
N ARG A 480 26.32 3.19 -16.18
CA ARG A 480 27.43 3.05 -15.27
C ARG A 480 28.04 4.44 -15.20
N LYS A 481 28.05 5.01 -13.99
CA LYS A 481 28.97 6.11 -13.70
C LYS A 481 30.34 5.49 -13.92
N ASP A 482 30.88 5.67 -15.12
CA ASP A 482 32.09 4.98 -15.53
C ASP A 482 33.09 5.07 -14.38
N ALA A 483 33.78 3.96 -14.14
CA ALA A 483 34.97 3.89 -13.32
C ALA A 483 36.09 4.70 -14.02
N ALA A 484 35.80 5.96 -14.34
CA ALA A 484 36.72 7.00 -14.80
C ALA A 484 37.60 7.38 -13.60
N ARG A 485 38.42 6.42 -13.20
CA ARG A 485 39.62 6.58 -12.41
C ARG A 485 40.78 6.04 -13.21
#